data_AF-A0ABC8TM67-F1
#
_entry.id   AF-A0ABC8TM67-F1
#
_cell.length_a   1.000
_cell.length_b   1.000
_cell.length_c   1.000
_cell.angle_alpha   90.00
_cell.angle_beta   90.00
_cell.angle_gamma   90.00
#
_symmetry.space_group_name_H-M   'P 1'
#
loop_
_entity.id
_entity.type
_entity.pdbx_description
1 polymer ?
#
loop_
_entity_poly.entity_id
_entity_poly.type
_entity_poly.pdbx_seq_one_letter_code
_entity_poly.pdbx_strand_id
1 'polypeptide(L)'
;MYLGKPGSLYRLGIATFVRRLTIMLVSFGLLCHFPLGEIYTSLFEAELHPVIFWICITTSTSAGLEQILPWMFYHKAIGVSTFFLFVEGRAASPSVSKVLESIPGVKVIYRTRDLEEQQAKSRIWNETWLSSFFYKPCNYELFVKQSLNMEMAIVMARDSGMDWIIHLDTDELLHPAGAREYSLSRLLLDVPKNVDMESSVESDNIKEPFTE
;
A
#
# COMPACT_ATOMS: atom_id res chain seq x y z
N MET A 1 35.74 27.38 -1.55
CA MET A 1 35.92 28.69 -0.88
C MET A 1 35.75 29.77 -1.94
N TYR A 2 34.81 30.71 -1.97
CA TYR A 2 33.84 31.35 -1.04
C TYR A 2 32.61 31.72 -1.91
N LEU A 3 31.35 31.42 -1.52
CA LEU A 3 30.35 32.33 -0.89
C LEU A 3 30.12 33.66 -1.69
N GLY A 4 28.93 34.14 -2.11
CA GLY A 4 27.52 33.74 -2.04
C GLY A 4 26.57 34.97 -2.21
N LYS A 5 25.52 34.85 -3.06
CA LYS A 5 24.17 35.53 -3.11
C LYS A 5 24.09 37.08 -3.25
N PRO A 6 22.91 37.74 -3.54
CA PRO A 6 21.50 37.29 -3.64
C PRO A 6 20.62 37.86 -4.80
N GLY A 7 19.40 37.30 -4.99
CA GLY A 7 18.22 38.08 -5.40
C GLY A 7 17.58 37.83 -6.78
N SER A 8 16.45 37.14 -6.81
CA SER A 8 15.37 37.36 -7.79
C SER A 8 14.08 36.73 -7.27
N LEU A 9 13.20 37.58 -6.74
CA LEU A 9 11.81 37.28 -6.41
C LEU A 9 11.03 36.95 -7.69
N TYR A 10 10.41 35.78 -7.74
CA TYR A 10 9.15 35.59 -8.46
C TYR A 10 8.11 35.06 -7.48
N ARG A 11 7.17 35.94 -7.10
CA ARG A 11 5.87 35.54 -6.58
C ARG A 11 5.06 34.99 -7.75
N LEU A 12 4.65 33.72 -7.71
CA LEU A 12 3.52 33.25 -8.50
C LEU A 12 2.91 31.99 -7.86
N GLY A 13 1.62 32.08 -7.53
CA GLY A 13 0.67 30.97 -7.53
C GLY A 13 0.86 29.85 -6.53
N ILE A 14 -0.02 29.81 -5.52
CA ILE A 14 -0.44 28.55 -4.89
C ILE A 14 -0.99 27.66 -6.01
N ALA A 15 -0.21 26.69 -6.44
CA ALA A 15 -0.63 25.60 -7.30
C ALA A 15 -0.28 24.30 -6.58
N THR A 16 -1.31 23.66 -6.04
CA THR A 16 -1.26 22.30 -5.50
C THR A 16 -0.73 21.37 -6.59
N PHE A 17 0.57 21.09 -6.54
CA PHE A 17 1.26 20.30 -7.54
C PHE A 17 1.28 18.85 -7.08
N VAL A 18 0.24 18.09 -7.46
CA VAL A 18 0.24 16.63 -7.38
C VAL A 18 1.21 16.13 -8.45
N ARG A 19 2.46 15.92 -8.05
CA ARG A 19 3.52 15.44 -8.96
C ARG A 19 3.47 13.92 -8.99
N ARG A 20 2.89 13.40 -10.09
CA ARG A 20 2.90 12.00 -10.55
C ARG A 20 4.27 11.33 -10.35
N LEU A 21 4.29 10.15 -9.74
CA LEU A 21 5.25 9.09 -10.02
C LEU A 21 4.59 7.75 -9.66
N THR A 22 4.88 6.70 -10.41
CA THR A 22 4.24 5.39 -10.25
C THR A 22 5.15 4.31 -10.81
N ILE A 23 5.40 3.25 -10.05
CA ILE A 23 6.28 2.14 -10.42
C ILE A 23 5.78 0.80 -9.84
N MET A 24 6.02 -0.27 -10.61
CA MET A 24 5.68 -1.70 -10.45
C MET A 24 6.85 -2.47 -9.88
N LEU A 25 6.62 -3.52 -9.07
CA LEU A 25 7.58 -4.61 -8.95
C LEU A 25 6.94 -5.98 -9.21
N VAL A 26 7.78 -6.87 -9.76
CA VAL A 26 7.47 -8.23 -10.23
C VAL A 26 8.01 -9.21 -9.19
N SER A 27 7.12 -9.99 -8.57
CA SER A 27 7.49 -10.90 -7.49
C SER A 27 8.01 -12.27 -7.95
N PHE A 28 9.03 -12.77 -7.25
CA PHE A 28 9.37 -14.19 -7.15
C PHE A 28 9.40 -14.59 -5.68
N GLY A 29 8.57 -15.57 -5.31
CA GLY A 29 8.27 -15.89 -3.91
C GLY A 29 9.30 -16.77 -3.20
N LEU A 30 9.28 -16.73 -1.87
CA LEU A 30 9.66 -17.84 -1.00
C LEU A 30 8.94 -17.75 0.35
N LEU A 31 8.36 -18.88 0.78
CA LEU A 31 7.69 -19.06 2.08
C LEU A 31 8.70 -19.07 3.23
N CYS A 32 8.57 -18.16 4.19
CA CYS A 32 9.27 -18.22 5.47
C CYS A 32 8.27 -18.54 6.61
N HIS A 33 8.50 -19.68 7.28
CA HIS A 33 7.75 -20.13 8.46
C HIS A 33 8.21 -19.34 9.71
N PHE A 34 7.29 -18.68 10.44
CA PHE A 34 7.57 -18.03 11.73
C PHE A 34 6.69 -18.61 12.85
N PRO A 35 7.23 -18.84 14.07
CA PRO A 35 6.49 -19.47 15.16
C PRO A 35 5.62 -18.45 15.92
N LEU A 36 4.31 -18.71 15.99
CA LEU A 36 3.25 -17.86 16.56
C LEU A 36 3.17 -17.86 18.11
N GLY A 37 4.28 -18.13 18.81
CA GLY A 37 4.25 -18.59 20.21
C GLY A 37 4.30 -17.54 21.33
N GLU A 38 4.78 -16.31 21.10
CA GLU A 38 5.24 -15.45 22.22
C GLU A 38 4.68 -14.01 22.25
N ILE A 39 3.54 -13.71 21.60
CA ILE A 39 2.97 -12.35 21.57
C ILE A 39 1.86 -12.14 22.65
N TYR A 40 1.65 -13.09 23.55
CA TYR A 40 0.64 -12.97 24.61
C TYR A 40 1.27 -12.67 25.97
N THR A 41 1.75 -11.45 26.21
CA THR A 41 1.63 -10.73 27.50
C THR A 41 2.41 -9.41 27.47
N SER A 42 1.72 -8.29 27.28
CA SER A 42 1.90 -7.03 28.04
C SER A 42 1.17 -5.88 27.35
N LEU A 43 -0.11 -5.74 27.62
CA LEU A 43 -0.88 -4.55 27.26
C LEU A 43 -1.63 -4.11 28.51
N PHE A 44 -0.99 -3.31 29.35
CA PHE A 44 -1.70 -2.49 30.33
C PHE A 44 -0.97 -1.16 30.54
N GLU A 45 -1.72 -0.09 30.28
CA GLU A 45 -1.55 1.30 30.71
C GLU A 45 -0.45 2.17 30.08
N ALA A 46 -0.87 2.95 29.07
CA ALA A 46 -0.46 4.35 28.93
C ALA A 46 -1.64 5.18 28.37
N GLU A 47 -2.33 5.90 29.26
CA GLU A 47 -3.29 6.95 28.90
C GLU A 47 -2.53 8.18 28.35
N LEU A 48 -2.48 8.27 27.03
CA LEU A 48 -2.45 9.52 26.28
C LEU A 48 -3.65 9.40 25.34
N HIS A 49 -4.55 10.37 25.29
CA HIS A 49 -5.63 10.40 24.29
C HIS A 49 -5.03 10.00 22.93
N PRO A 50 -5.28 8.79 22.42
CA PRO A 50 -4.59 8.35 21.22
C PRO A 50 -5.17 9.22 20.12
N VAL A 51 -4.32 10.03 19.48
CA VAL A 51 -4.60 10.48 18.13
C VAL A 51 -4.78 9.16 17.37
N ILE A 52 -6.03 8.78 17.14
CA ILE A 52 -6.31 7.49 16.52
C ILE A 52 -5.80 7.61 15.10
N PHE A 53 -4.73 6.88 14.82
CA PHE A 53 -3.96 6.97 13.59
C PHE A 53 -4.34 5.80 12.70
N TRP A 54 -5.09 6.08 11.64
CA TRP A 54 -5.74 5.08 10.81
C TRP A 54 -4.90 4.76 9.57
N ILE A 55 -4.45 3.51 9.48
CA ILE A 55 -3.64 3.02 8.37
C ILE A 55 -4.48 2.04 7.56
N CYS A 56 -4.55 2.23 6.25
CA CYS A 56 -5.14 1.25 5.35
C CYS A 56 -4.11 0.66 4.37
N ILE A 57 -4.29 -0.62 4.04
CA ILE A 57 -3.58 -1.26 2.94
C ILE A 57 -4.55 -1.45 1.76
N THR A 58 -4.08 -1.19 0.55
CA THR A 58 -4.71 -1.62 -0.70
C THR A 58 -3.88 -2.73 -1.34
N THR A 59 -4.53 -3.78 -1.83
CA THR A 59 -3.85 -4.89 -2.52
C THR A 59 -4.76 -5.51 -3.56
N SER A 60 -4.16 -6.17 -4.55
CA SER A 60 -4.86 -6.93 -5.58
C SER A 60 -4.48 -8.41 -5.48
N THR A 61 -5.46 -9.31 -5.41
CA THR A 61 -5.15 -10.73 -5.22
C THR A 61 -6.14 -11.66 -5.92
N SER A 62 -5.62 -12.77 -6.43
CA SER A 62 -6.40 -13.90 -6.93
C SER A 62 -6.24 -15.16 -6.06
N ALA A 63 -5.55 -15.03 -4.93
CA ALA A 63 -5.14 -16.13 -4.06
C ALA A 63 -6.27 -16.67 -3.17
N GLY A 64 -6.03 -17.81 -2.52
CA GLY A 64 -6.94 -18.36 -1.51
C GLY A 64 -6.67 -17.80 -0.11
N LEU A 65 -7.55 -18.16 0.84
CA LEU A 65 -7.44 -17.74 2.25
C LEU A 65 -6.10 -18.12 2.88
N GLU A 66 -5.50 -19.23 2.45
CA GLU A 66 -4.23 -19.74 2.95
C GLU A 66 -3.06 -18.76 2.76
N GLN A 67 -3.14 -17.91 1.72
CA GLN A 67 -2.14 -16.86 1.46
C GLN A 67 -2.59 -15.51 2.02
N ILE A 68 -3.87 -15.17 1.90
CA ILE A 68 -4.38 -13.84 2.27
C ILE A 68 -4.39 -13.65 3.80
N LEU A 69 -4.84 -14.65 4.56
CA LEU A 69 -5.06 -14.49 6.00
C LEU A 69 -3.77 -14.26 6.80
N PRO A 70 -2.68 -15.04 6.62
CA PRO A 70 -1.46 -14.82 7.40
C PRO A 70 -0.90 -13.40 7.21
N TRP A 71 -0.82 -12.95 5.95
CA TRP A 71 -0.36 -11.61 5.60
C TRP A 71 -1.26 -10.53 6.21
N MET A 72 -2.58 -10.67 6.08
CA MET A 72 -3.51 -9.66 6.57
C MET A 72 -3.52 -9.56 8.09
N PHE A 73 -3.54 -10.71 8.80
CA PHE A 73 -3.53 -10.71 10.26
C PHE A 73 -2.21 -10.20 10.82
N TYR A 74 -1.09 -10.49 10.16
CA TYR A 74 0.19 -9.90 10.52
C TYR A 74 0.14 -8.37 10.46
N HIS A 75 -0.30 -7.79 9.34
CA HIS A 75 -0.37 -6.34 9.17
C HIS A 75 -1.40 -5.70 10.12
N LYS A 76 -2.50 -6.40 10.42
CA LYS A 76 -3.47 -5.97 11.44
C LYS A 76 -2.85 -5.92 12.84
N ALA A 77 -2.02 -6.90 13.19
CA ALA A 77 -1.34 -6.96 14.49
C ALA A 77 -0.34 -5.80 14.71
N ILE A 78 0.26 -5.29 13.64
CA ILE A 78 1.21 -4.15 13.69
C ILE A 78 0.55 -2.78 13.47
N GLY A 79 -0.79 -2.72 13.44
CA GLY A 79 -1.54 -1.46 13.49
C GLY A 79 -2.30 -1.06 12.22
N VAL A 80 -2.39 -1.93 11.20
CA VAL A 80 -3.27 -1.67 10.03
C VAL A 80 -4.73 -1.88 10.40
N SER A 81 -5.55 -0.85 10.22
CA SER A 81 -6.96 -0.87 10.60
C SER A 81 -7.88 -1.34 9.48
N THR A 82 -7.56 -0.97 8.24
CA THR A 82 -8.45 -1.16 7.08
C THR A 82 -7.73 -1.82 5.92
N PHE A 83 -8.41 -2.70 5.19
CA PHE A 83 -7.90 -3.33 3.97
C PHE A 83 -8.88 -3.09 2.82
N PHE A 84 -8.40 -2.57 1.70
CA PHE A 84 -9.11 -2.55 0.42
C PHE A 84 -8.57 -3.72 -0.43
N LEU A 85 -9.30 -4.83 -0.43
CA LEU A 85 -8.89 -6.06 -1.13
C LEU A 85 -9.58 -6.13 -2.50
N PHE A 86 -8.84 -5.87 -3.56
CA PHE A 86 -9.31 -6.09 -4.92
C PHE A 86 -9.17 -7.56 -5.27
N VAL A 87 -10.31 -8.25 -5.42
CA VAL A 87 -10.34 -9.70 -5.55
C VAL A 87 -10.70 -10.15 -6.96
N GLU A 88 -9.93 -11.13 -7.45
CA GLU A 88 -10.18 -11.90 -8.67
C GLU A 88 -10.02 -13.39 -8.37
N GLY A 89 -10.24 -14.28 -9.36
CA GLY A 89 -9.90 -15.70 -9.25
C GLY A 89 -10.46 -16.40 -7.99
N ARG A 90 -9.58 -17.08 -7.23
CA ARG A 90 -9.99 -17.80 -6.01
C ARG A 90 -10.45 -16.84 -4.90
N ALA A 91 -9.84 -15.67 -4.80
CA ALA A 91 -10.19 -14.64 -3.81
C ALA A 91 -11.63 -14.13 -3.99
N ALA A 92 -12.08 -14.05 -5.24
CA ALA A 92 -13.45 -13.62 -5.59
C ALA A 92 -14.50 -14.73 -5.44
N SER A 93 -14.11 -15.98 -5.14
CA SER A 93 -15.08 -17.06 -4.96
C SER A 93 -16.01 -16.80 -3.76
N PRO A 94 -17.28 -17.24 -3.79
CA PRO A 94 -18.21 -16.96 -2.70
C PRO A 94 -17.78 -17.51 -1.33
N SER A 95 -17.07 -18.64 -1.29
CA SER A 95 -16.57 -19.23 -0.05
C SER A 95 -15.43 -18.42 0.57
N VAL A 96 -14.52 -17.90 -0.26
CA VAL A 96 -13.38 -17.09 0.18
C VAL A 96 -13.81 -15.68 0.53
N SER A 97 -14.50 -15.00 -0.39
CA SER A 97 -14.89 -13.60 -0.21
C SER A 97 -15.83 -13.40 0.99
N LYS A 98 -16.76 -14.32 1.25
CA LYS A 98 -17.61 -14.27 2.46
C LYS A 98 -16.80 -14.29 3.77
N VAL A 99 -15.70 -15.05 3.80
CA VAL A 99 -14.80 -15.06 4.97
C VAL A 99 -14.08 -13.72 5.07
N LEU A 100 -13.54 -13.20 3.97
CA LEU A 100 -12.86 -11.90 3.95
C LEU A 100 -13.78 -10.75 4.39
N GLU A 101 -15.01 -10.70 3.89
CA GLU A 101 -16.03 -9.70 4.26
C GLU A 101 -16.46 -9.78 5.73
N SER A 102 -16.32 -10.95 6.36
CA SER A 102 -16.63 -11.12 7.79
C SER A 102 -15.57 -10.52 8.73
N ILE A 103 -14.40 -10.16 8.20
CA ILE A 103 -13.28 -9.66 9.00
C ILE A 103 -13.42 -8.13 9.16
N PRO A 104 -13.48 -7.62 10.41
CA PRO A 104 -13.62 -6.19 10.64
C PRO A 104 -12.50 -5.37 9.99
N GLY A 105 -12.87 -4.30 9.31
CA GLY A 105 -11.94 -3.41 8.60
C GLY A 105 -11.57 -3.89 7.20
N VAL A 106 -12.02 -5.05 6.75
CA VAL A 106 -11.79 -5.54 5.39
C VAL A 106 -12.94 -5.10 4.48
N LYS A 107 -12.62 -4.39 3.41
CA LYS A 107 -13.53 -4.11 2.30
C LYS A 107 -13.08 -4.91 1.09
N VAL A 108 -13.93 -5.83 0.64
CA VAL A 108 -13.70 -6.63 -0.57
C VAL A 108 -14.25 -5.88 -1.77
N ILE A 109 -13.43 -5.69 -2.80
CA ILE A 109 -13.78 -5.02 -4.05
C ILE A 109 -13.67 -6.04 -5.17
N TYR A 110 -14.82 -6.40 -5.73
CA TYR A 110 -14.89 -7.35 -6.84
C TYR A 110 -14.58 -6.66 -8.16
N ARG A 111 -13.91 -7.39 -9.05
CA ARG A 111 -13.80 -7.00 -10.45
C ARG A 111 -15.13 -7.18 -11.18
N THR A 112 -15.98 -6.17 -11.06
CA THR A 112 -17.26 -6.07 -11.76
C THR A 112 -17.12 -5.31 -13.06
N ARG A 113 -18.06 -5.51 -13.98
CA ARG A 113 -18.13 -4.74 -15.22
C ARG A 113 -18.21 -3.23 -14.96
N ASP A 114 -18.99 -2.82 -13.96
CA ASP A 114 -19.12 -1.40 -13.59
C ASP A 114 -17.78 -0.82 -13.14
N LEU A 115 -17.00 -1.58 -12.36
CA LEU A 115 -15.65 -1.17 -11.96
C LEU A 115 -14.74 -1.02 -13.18
N GLU A 116 -14.78 -1.97 -14.11
CA GLU A 116 -14.00 -1.89 -15.35
C GLU A 116 -14.38 -0.67 -16.20
N GLU A 117 -15.68 -0.38 -16.33
CA GLU A 117 -16.19 0.79 -17.06
C GLU A 117 -15.81 2.11 -16.40
N GLN A 118 -15.71 2.14 -15.07
CA GLN A 118 -15.17 3.29 -14.32
C GLN A 118 -13.66 3.43 -14.54
N GLN A 119 -12.90 2.33 -14.41
CA GLN A 119 -11.45 2.31 -14.61
C GLN A 119 -11.05 2.66 -16.05
N ALA A 120 -11.86 2.32 -17.04
CA ALA A 120 -11.66 2.72 -18.45
C ALA A 120 -11.67 4.24 -18.66
N LYS A 121 -12.26 5.01 -17.74
CA LYS A 121 -12.32 6.49 -17.77
C LYS A 121 -11.22 7.15 -16.93
N SER A 122 -10.34 6.35 -16.32
CA SER A 122 -9.27 6.86 -15.47
C SER A 122 -8.31 7.76 -16.24
N ARG A 123 -7.75 8.76 -15.55
CA ARG A 123 -6.65 9.58 -16.09
C ARG A 123 -5.37 8.76 -16.35
N ILE A 124 -5.24 7.59 -15.72
CA ILE A 124 -4.08 6.70 -15.81
C ILE A 124 -3.76 6.34 -17.27
N TRP A 125 -4.79 6.21 -18.11
CA TRP A 125 -4.62 5.94 -19.54
C TRP A 125 -3.89 7.05 -20.31
N ASN A 126 -3.81 8.26 -19.74
CA ASN A 126 -3.07 9.41 -20.29
C ASN A 126 -1.70 9.62 -19.63
N GLU A 127 -1.24 8.69 -18.80
CA GLU A 127 0.05 8.75 -18.11
C GLU A 127 1.15 8.17 -19.01
N THR A 128 2.16 8.98 -19.37
CA THR A 128 3.24 8.55 -20.26
C THR A 128 4.13 7.47 -19.64
N TRP A 129 4.30 7.46 -18.32
CA TRP A 129 5.12 6.49 -17.60
C TRP A 129 4.50 5.07 -17.60
N LEU A 130 3.18 4.94 -17.74
CA LEU A 130 2.49 3.65 -17.82
C LEU A 130 2.24 3.19 -19.27
N SER A 131 2.41 4.09 -20.24
CA SER A 131 2.04 3.85 -21.64
C SER A 131 2.71 2.63 -22.27
N SER A 132 3.92 2.31 -21.84
CA SER A 132 4.70 1.16 -22.34
C SER A 132 4.18 -0.19 -21.82
N PHE A 133 3.30 -0.20 -20.81
CA PHE A 133 2.68 -1.39 -20.24
C PHE A 133 1.29 -1.67 -20.82
N PHE A 134 0.68 -0.68 -21.47
CA PHE A 134 -0.64 -0.86 -22.06
C PHE A 134 -0.64 -1.93 -23.16
N TYR A 135 -1.69 -2.75 -23.15
CA TYR A 135 -1.97 -3.78 -24.17
C TYR A 135 -0.90 -4.88 -24.30
N LYS A 136 0.01 -4.99 -23.33
CA LYS A 136 0.94 -6.11 -23.22
C LYS A 136 0.35 -7.20 -22.32
N PRO A 137 0.47 -8.48 -22.70
CA PRO A 137 -0.08 -9.58 -21.92
C PRO A 137 0.72 -9.81 -20.63
N CYS A 138 0.18 -10.64 -19.73
CA CYS A 138 0.87 -11.12 -18.52
C CYS A 138 1.11 -9.98 -17.49
N ASN A 139 2.29 -9.92 -16.86
CA ASN A 139 2.60 -9.01 -15.74
C ASN A 139 2.31 -7.52 -16.04
N TYR A 140 2.41 -7.12 -17.31
CA TYR A 140 2.09 -5.75 -17.74
C TYR A 140 0.62 -5.40 -17.48
N GLU A 141 -0.30 -6.32 -17.74
CA GLU A 141 -1.73 -6.14 -17.47
C GLU A 141 -1.99 -6.05 -15.96
N LEU A 142 -1.32 -6.88 -15.17
CA LEU A 142 -1.44 -6.85 -13.71
C LEU A 142 -1.05 -5.48 -13.14
N PHE A 143 0.03 -4.87 -13.64
CA PHE A 143 0.45 -3.56 -13.17
C PHE A 143 -0.51 -2.43 -13.51
N VAL A 144 -1.05 -2.45 -14.72
CA VAL A 144 -2.07 -1.48 -15.11
C VAL A 144 -3.29 -1.64 -14.19
N LYS A 145 -3.70 -2.87 -13.89
CA LYS A 145 -4.79 -3.16 -12.95
C LYS A 145 -4.46 -2.69 -11.52
N GLN A 146 -3.28 -3.00 -11.00
CA GLN A 146 -2.82 -2.55 -9.69
C GLN A 146 -2.79 -1.02 -9.59
N SER A 147 -2.33 -0.33 -10.63
CA SER A 147 -2.33 1.14 -10.71
C SER A 147 -3.75 1.72 -10.66
N LEU A 148 -4.68 1.13 -11.42
CA LEU A 148 -6.10 1.54 -11.42
C LEU A 148 -6.77 1.28 -10.07
N ASN A 149 -6.46 0.15 -9.44
CA ASN A 149 -6.95 -0.21 -8.11
C ASN A 149 -6.42 0.78 -7.06
N MET A 150 -5.13 1.12 -7.13
CA MET A 150 -4.49 2.12 -6.26
C MET A 150 -5.16 3.49 -6.38
N GLU A 151 -5.44 3.97 -7.59
CA GLU A 151 -6.11 5.27 -7.77
C GLU A 151 -7.49 5.30 -7.08
N MET A 152 -8.28 4.24 -7.25
CA MET A 152 -9.58 4.16 -6.59
C MET A 152 -9.44 4.02 -5.07
N ALA A 153 -8.48 3.22 -4.61
CA ALA A 153 -8.22 3.03 -3.18
C ALA A 153 -7.81 4.34 -2.49
N ILE A 154 -7.04 5.21 -3.16
CA ILE A 154 -6.69 6.55 -2.64
C ILE A 154 -7.96 7.38 -2.39
N VAL A 155 -8.94 7.33 -3.31
CA VAL A 155 -10.22 8.01 -3.12
C VAL A 155 -10.97 7.40 -1.94
N MET A 156 -11.06 6.06 -1.87
CA MET A 156 -11.72 5.35 -0.77
C MET A 156 -11.08 5.63 0.60
N ALA A 157 -9.75 5.72 0.66
CA ALA A 157 -8.99 6.04 1.86
C ALA A 157 -9.28 7.46 2.34
N ARG A 158 -9.25 8.43 1.42
CA ARG A 158 -9.59 9.83 1.69
C ARG A 158 -11.03 9.96 2.21
N ASP A 159 -11.98 9.33 1.54
CA ASP A 159 -13.40 9.37 1.92
C ASP A 159 -13.65 8.68 3.27
N SER A 160 -12.82 7.69 3.62
CA SER A 160 -12.88 7.00 4.91
C SER A 160 -12.06 7.69 6.01
N GLY A 161 -11.40 8.82 5.73
CA GLY A 161 -10.60 9.56 6.71
C GLY A 161 -9.35 8.83 7.21
N MET A 162 -8.74 8.00 6.35
CA MET A 162 -7.48 7.30 6.69
C MET A 162 -6.32 8.30 6.71
N ASP A 163 -5.40 8.14 7.67
CA ASP A 163 -4.17 8.94 7.74
C ASP A 163 -3.12 8.47 6.74
N TRP A 164 -3.06 7.16 6.50
CA TRP A 164 -2.13 6.54 5.54
C TRP A 164 -2.84 5.51 4.66
N ILE A 165 -2.48 5.51 3.38
CA ILE A 165 -2.75 4.41 2.45
C ILE A 165 -1.43 3.83 1.96
N ILE A 166 -1.33 2.51 1.96
CA ILE A 166 -0.16 1.77 1.52
C ILE A 166 -0.61 0.77 0.47
N HIS A 167 -0.06 0.84 -0.74
CA HIS A 167 -0.16 -0.28 -1.67
C HIS A 167 0.83 -1.34 -1.22
N LEU A 168 0.37 -2.57 -1.01
CA LEU A 168 1.23 -3.68 -0.60
C LEU A 168 0.70 -4.97 -1.20
N ASP A 169 1.50 -5.65 -2.02
CA ASP A 169 1.11 -6.93 -2.60
C ASP A 169 1.11 -8.04 -1.53
N THR A 170 0.40 -9.15 -1.81
CA THR A 170 0.19 -10.22 -0.81
C THR A 170 1.46 -10.98 -0.42
N ASP A 171 2.50 -10.88 -1.25
CA ASP A 171 3.83 -11.43 -1.01
C ASP A 171 4.85 -10.38 -0.54
N GLU A 172 4.44 -9.13 -0.41
CA GLU A 172 5.24 -8.05 0.15
C GLU A 172 5.00 -7.93 1.66
N LEU A 173 6.04 -7.51 2.38
CA LEU A 173 6.06 -7.39 3.83
C LEU A 173 6.42 -5.98 4.24
N LEU A 174 5.53 -5.32 4.99
CA LEU A 174 5.88 -4.11 5.72
C LEU A 174 6.20 -4.46 7.17
N HIS A 175 7.48 -4.44 7.52
CA HIS A 175 7.96 -4.72 8.88
C HIS A 175 8.52 -3.45 9.54
N PRO A 176 7.94 -2.94 10.64
CA PRO A 176 8.42 -1.74 11.33
C PRO A 176 9.68 -2.03 12.18
N ALA A 177 10.74 -2.50 11.53
CA ALA A 177 12.02 -2.76 12.16
C ALA A 177 12.55 -1.47 12.81
N GLY A 178 12.73 -1.48 14.13
CA GLY A 178 13.23 -0.34 14.89
C GLY A 178 12.15 0.54 15.54
N ALA A 179 10.87 0.32 15.29
CA ALA A 179 9.80 0.94 16.08
C ALA A 179 9.63 0.22 17.42
N ARG A 180 9.38 0.97 18.50
CA ARG A 180 8.93 0.36 19.76
C ARG A 180 7.63 -0.41 19.51
N GLU A 181 7.49 -1.56 20.17
CA GLU A 181 6.29 -2.40 20.12
C GLU A 181 5.91 -2.91 18.72
N TYR A 182 6.82 -2.85 17.74
CA TYR A 182 6.54 -3.26 16.36
C TYR A 182 5.30 -2.57 15.75
N SER A 183 5.07 -1.30 16.08
CA SER A 183 3.89 -0.53 15.66
C SER A 183 4.16 0.33 14.42
N LEU A 184 3.38 0.11 13.35
CA LEU A 184 3.37 0.99 12.17
C LEU A 184 2.86 2.38 12.50
N SER A 185 1.83 2.49 13.34
CA SER A 185 1.30 3.79 13.75
C SER A 185 2.39 4.61 14.43
N ARG A 186 3.23 3.98 15.27
CA ARG A 186 4.34 4.68 15.91
C ARG A 186 5.42 5.11 14.92
N LEU A 187 5.74 4.26 13.95
CA LEU A 187 6.73 4.55 12.91
C LEU A 187 6.27 5.72 12.01
N LEU A 188 5.02 5.70 11.59
CA LEU A 188 4.47 6.66 10.63
C LEU A 188 4.01 7.98 11.27
N LEU A 189 3.85 8.02 12.60
CA LEU A 189 3.48 9.25 13.32
C LEU A 189 4.49 10.38 13.09
N ASP A 190 5.78 10.04 13.02
CA ASP A 190 6.86 11.00 12.88
C ASP A 190 7.09 11.41 11.41
N VAL A 191 6.39 10.78 10.46
CA VAL A 191 6.48 11.10 9.03
C VAL A 191 5.59 12.31 8.71
N PRO A 192 6.12 13.39 8.09
CA PRO A 192 5.32 14.55 7.74
C PRO A 192 4.15 14.21 6.81
N LYS A 193 2.98 14.80 7.06
CA LYS A 193 1.72 14.51 6.33
C LYS A 193 1.76 14.78 4.82
N ASN A 194 2.74 15.56 4.35
CA ASN A 194 2.91 15.90 2.94
C ASN A 194 3.93 14.99 2.24
N VAL A 195 4.38 13.93 2.90
CA VAL A 195 5.26 12.94 2.31
C VAL A 195 4.43 11.95 1.51
N ASP A 196 4.84 11.78 0.26
CA ASP A 196 4.50 10.65 -0.58
C ASP A 196 5.78 9.81 -0.69
N MET A 197 5.70 8.51 -0.37
CA MET A 197 6.84 7.60 -0.37
C MET A 197 6.58 6.44 -1.32
N GLU A 198 7.50 6.28 -2.26
CA GLU A 198 7.59 5.12 -3.16
C GLU A 198 8.85 4.35 -2.77
N SER A 199 8.71 3.07 -2.40
CA SER A 199 9.82 2.20 -2.00
C SER A 199 10.58 1.69 -3.23
N SER A 200 11.25 2.60 -3.93
CA SER A 200 12.21 2.29 -4.99
C SER A 200 13.42 3.23 -4.94
N VAL A 201 13.74 3.78 -3.76
CA VAL A 201 15.02 4.46 -3.56
C VAL A 201 16.08 3.39 -3.39
N GLU A 202 16.48 2.79 -4.51
CA GLU A 202 17.74 2.08 -4.61
C GLU A 202 18.85 3.10 -4.30
N SER A 203 19.62 2.82 -3.26
CA SER A 203 20.84 3.55 -3.00
C SER A 203 21.97 2.68 -3.49
N ASP A 204 22.76 3.16 -4.44
CA ASP A 204 23.97 2.50 -4.95
C ASP A 204 24.95 2.08 -3.83
N ASN A 205 24.81 2.67 -2.64
CA ASN A 205 25.61 2.37 -1.46
C ASN A 205 25.10 1.17 -0.64
N ILE A 206 23.98 0.55 -1.00
CA ILE A 206 23.45 -0.64 -0.35
C ILE A 206 23.94 -1.84 -1.15
N LYS A 207 24.77 -2.68 -0.51
CA LYS A 207 25.26 -3.90 -1.12
C LYS A 207 24.11 -4.90 -1.21
N GLU A 208 23.79 -5.34 -2.44
CA GLU A 208 22.83 -6.42 -2.68
C GLU A 208 23.16 -7.63 -1.79
N PRO A 209 22.26 -8.02 -0.87
CA PRO A 209 22.52 -9.10 0.06
C PRO A 209 22.52 -10.46 -0.66
N PHE A 210 21.95 -10.53 -1.86
CA PHE A 210 21.88 -11.74 -2.66
C PHE A 210 22.50 -11.46 -4.03
N THR A 211 23.69 -12.02 -4.25
CA THR A 211 24.27 -12.16 -5.60
C THR A 211 24.06 -13.61 -6.01
N GLU A 212 23.31 -13.85 -7.09
CA GLU A 212 23.29 -15.15 -7.78
C GLU A 212 24.67 -15.50 -8.39
#